data_AF-A0A972E201-F1
#
_entry.id   AF-A0A972E201-F1
#
_cell.length_a   1.000
_cell.length_b   1.000
_cell.length_c   1.000
_cell.angle_alpha   90.00
_cell.angle_beta   90.00
_cell.angle_gamma   90.00
#
_symmetry.space_group_name_H-M   'P 1'
#
loop_
_entity.id
_entity.type
_entity.pdbx_description
1 polymer ?
#
loop_
_entity_poly.entity_id
_entity_poly.type
_entity_poly.pdbx_seq_one_letter_code
_entity_poly.pdbx_strand_id
1 'polypeptide(L)'
;MSRIVVMVLASLVCLGCQSRSRMYWFSAERTIEQIAADCRECHRQALARAQEEHVLRYRDSVERDRPWQMDNELLEQANRELDEANTFNGCMTGKGYRQVRGFPLGVKVRTKDCFGGDSLQHLAGQ
;
A
#
# COMPACT_ATOMS: atom_id res chain seq x y z
N MET A 1 29.69 7.01 -38.34
CA MET A 1 29.61 7.21 -36.88
C MET A 1 28.20 7.57 -36.38
N SER A 2 27.33 8.17 -37.19
CA SER A 2 25.97 8.59 -36.79
C SER A 2 24.98 7.46 -36.44
N ARG A 3 25.14 6.25 -37.00
CA ARG A 3 24.18 5.14 -36.82
C ARG A 3 24.30 4.44 -35.46
N ILE A 4 25.50 4.43 -34.88
CA ILE A 4 25.77 3.79 -33.58
C ILE A 4 25.18 4.65 -32.46
N VAL A 5 25.29 5.98 -32.57
CA VAL A 5 24.74 6.94 -31.60
C VAL A 5 23.21 6.83 -31.51
N VAL A 6 22.52 6.69 -32.65
CA VAL A 6 21.06 6.51 -32.68
C VAL A 6 20.63 5.17 -32.07
N MET A 7 21.39 4.09 -32.29
CA MET A 7 21.10 2.78 -31.69
C MET A 7 21.29 2.77 -30.17
N VAL A 8 22.31 3.47 -29.66
CA VAL A 8 22.57 3.59 -28.21
C VAL A 8 21.53 4.48 -27.53
N LEU A 9 21.08 5.56 -28.19
CA LEU A 9 20.00 6.41 -27.68
C LEU A 9 18.65 5.67 -27.67
N ALA A 10 18.36 4.84 -28.68
CA ALA A 10 17.14 4.05 -28.71
C ALA A 10 17.11 2.94 -27.63
N SER A 11 18.25 2.31 -27.34
CA SER A 11 18.32 1.30 -26.27
C SER A 11 18.23 1.90 -24.86
N LEU A 12 18.72 3.13 -24.66
CA LEU A 12 18.55 3.87 -23.40
C LEU A 12 17.09 4.27 -23.13
N VAL A 13 16.30 4.58 -24.16
CA VAL A 13 14.86 4.91 -24.00
C VAL A 13 14.03 3.67 -23.64
N CYS A 14 14.38 2.49 -24.16
CA CYS A 14 13.68 1.24 -23.83
C CYS A 14 13.95 0.71 -22.42
N LEU A 15 15.04 1.12 -21.78
CA LEU A 15 15.39 0.73 -20.40
C LEU A 15 14.69 1.62 -19.33
N GLY A 16 14.09 2.75 -19.73
CA GLY A 16 13.41 3.68 -18.82
C GLY A 16 11.97 3.28 -18.43
N CYS A 17 11.37 2.31 -19.13
CA CYS A 17 10.03 1.80 -18.82
C CYS A 17 10.10 0.57 -17.89
N GLN A 18 10.84 0.65 -16.79
CA GLN A 18 10.59 -0.26 -15.67
C GLN A 18 9.27 0.17 -15.04
N SER A 19 8.16 -0.37 -15.59
CA SER A 19 6.83 -0.22 -14.98
C SER A 19 6.96 -0.62 -13.52
N ARG A 20 6.71 0.31 -12.58
CA ARG A 20 6.58 0.00 -11.15
C ARG A 20 5.80 -1.31 -11.03
N SER A 21 6.44 -2.36 -10.53
CA SER A 21 5.81 -3.67 -10.41
C SER A 21 4.61 -3.51 -9.48
N ARG A 22 3.39 -3.58 -10.04
CA ARG A 22 2.18 -3.46 -9.25
C ARG A 22 2.10 -4.65 -8.29
N MET A 23 1.91 -4.39 -7.01
CA MET A 23 1.69 -5.42 -5.99
C MET A 23 0.19 -5.62 -5.84
N TYR A 24 -0.26 -6.87 -5.84
CA TYR A 24 -1.66 -7.25 -5.68
C TYR A 24 -1.86 -8.04 -4.40
N TRP A 25 -2.98 -7.81 -3.74
CA TRP A 25 -3.53 -8.76 -2.78
C TRP A 25 -4.32 -9.83 -3.50
N PHE A 26 -3.89 -11.08 -3.37
CA PHE A 26 -4.46 -12.23 -4.07
C PHE A 26 -5.11 -13.24 -3.11
N SER A 27 -6.27 -13.76 -3.51
CA SER A 27 -6.87 -14.96 -2.92
C SER A 27 -7.50 -15.83 -4.02
N ALA A 28 -7.29 -17.14 -3.95
CA ALA A 28 -7.91 -18.12 -4.85
C ALA A 28 -9.31 -18.55 -4.38
N GLU A 29 -9.65 -18.31 -3.12
CA GLU A 29 -10.89 -18.80 -2.48
C GLU A 29 -12.00 -17.74 -2.47
N ARG A 30 -11.67 -16.49 -2.80
CA ARG A 30 -12.56 -15.33 -2.70
C ARG A 30 -12.85 -14.75 -4.07
N THR A 31 -14.10 -14.36 -4.30
CA THR A 31 -14.47 -13.58 -5.50
C THR A 31 -14.03 -12.12 -5.34
N ILE A 32 -13.82 -11.41 -6.44
CA ILE A 32 -13.43 -9.99 -6.42
C ILE A 32 -14.34 -9.12 -5.53
N GLU A 33 -15.64 -9.39 -5.47
CA GLU A 33 -16.57 -8.66 -4.62
C GLU A 33 -16.27 -8.87 -3.13
N GLN A 34 -15.96 -10.11 -2.74
CA GLN A 34 -15.56 -10.46 -1.38
C GLN A 34 -14.22 -9.82 -1.03
N ILE A 35 -13.24 -9.86 -1.94
CA ILE A 35 -11.94 -9.20 -1.75
C ILE A 35 -12.12 -7.70 -1.55
N ALA A 36 -12.97 -7.06 -2.35
CA ALA A 36 -13.26 -5.64 -2.21
C ALA A 36 -13.97 -5.32 -0.87
N ALA A 37 -14.83 -6.20 -0.38
CA ALA A 37 -15.47 -6.03 0.92
C ALA A 37 -14.48 -6.17 2.08
N ASP A 38 -13.62 -7.20 2.05
CA ASP A 38 -12.57 -7.40 3.04
C ASP A 38 -11.57 -6.25 3.05
N CYS A 39 -11.17 -5.76 1.87
CA CYS A 39 -10.31 -4.60 1.74
C CYS A 39 -10.90 -3.36 2.45
N ARG A 40 -12.19 -3.06 2.23
CA ARG A 40 -12.88 -1.95 2.92
C ARG A 40 -12.98 -2.16 4.43
N GLU A 41 -13.14 -3.39 4.88
CA GLU A 41 -13.17 -3.72 6.31
C GLU A 41 -11.80 -3.52 6.95
N CYS A 42 -10.75 -4.10 6.37
CA CYS A 42 -9.38 -3.96 6.86
C CYS A 42 -8.90 -2.51 6.87
N HIS A 43 -9.28 -1.72 5.87
CA HIS A 43 -8.96 -0.29 5.84
C HIS A 43 -9.66 0.49 6.96
N ARG A 44 -10.97 0.25 7.19
CA ARG A 44 -11.68 0.85 8.33
C ARG A 44 -11.04 0.48 9.67
N GLN A 45 -10.58 -0.75 9.81
CA GLN A 45 -9.89 -1.20 11.02
C GLN A 45 -8.52 -0.51 11.20
N ALA A 46 -7.76 -0.37 10.12
CA ALA A 46 -6.46 0.32 10.14
C ALA A 46 -6.62 1.79 10.54
N LEU A 47 -7.58 2.49 9.93
CA LEU A 47 -7.90 3.88 10.26
C LEU A 47 -8.38 4.04 11.71
N ALA A 48 -9.26 3.16 12.20
CA ALA A 48 -9.75 3.22 13.58
C ALA A 48 -8.61 3.06 14.59
N ARG A 49 -7.67 2.12 14.35
CA ARG A 49 -6.50 1.94 15.22
C ARG A 49 -5.55 3.12 15.18
N ALA A 50 -5.28 3.68 14.01
CA ALA A 50 -4.44 4.86 13.87
C ALA A 50 -5.01 6.07 14.63
N GLN A 51 -6.34 6.22 14.65
CA GLN A 51 -7.02 7.25 15.44
C GLN A 51 -6.96 6.99 16.94
N GLU A 52 -7.18 5.75 17.39
CA GLU A 52 -7.09 5.38 18.81
C GLU A 52 -5.69 5.65 19.38
N GLU A 53 -4.63 5.23 18.67
CA GLU A 53 -3.25 5.50 19.09
C GLU A 53 -2.94 6.99 19.17
N HIS A 54 -3.47 7.79 18.24
CA HIS A 54 -3.31 9.24 18.26
C HIS A 54 -3.95 9.87 19.49
N VAL A 55 -5.17 9.43 19.85
CA VAL A 55 -5.87 9.91 21.06
C VAL A 55 -5.11 9.54 22.33
N LEU A 56 -4.59 8.32 22.41
CA LEU A 56 -3.79 7.86 23.55
C LEU A 56 -2.47 8.64 23.68
N ARG A 57 -1.75 8.87 22.58
CA ARG A 57 -0.52 9.68 22.57
C ARG A 57 -0.77 11.12 22.98
N TYR A 58 -1.86 11.72 22.49
CA TYR A 58 -2.23 13.08 22.89
C TYR A 58 -2.48 13.16 24.40
N ARG A 59 -3.23 12.19 24.96
CA ARG A 59 -3.47 12.10 26.40
C ARG A 59 -2.16 12.01 27.21
N ASP A 60 -1.23 11.15 26.80
CA ASP A 60 0.07 10.99 27.47
C ASP A 60 0.97 12.25 27.33
N SER A 61 0.85 12.98 26.22
CA SER A 61 1.63 14.21 25.99
C SER A 61 1.13 15.41 26.79
N VAL A 62 -0.19 15.52 27.02
CA VAL A 62 -0.78 16.58 27.88
C VAL A 62 -0.40 16.37 29.36
N GLU A 63 -0.16 15.13 29.78
CA GLU A 63 0.32 14.80 31.13
C GLU A 63 1.83 15.05 31.34
N ARG A 64 2.59 15.30 30.26
CA ARG A 64 4.05 15.35 30.29
C ARG A 64 4.57 16.61 29.61
N ASP A 65 4.60 17.73 30.34
CA ASP A 65 5.26 18.98 29.94
C ASP A 65 6.67 18.71 29.39
N ARG A 66 6.85 18.71 28.06
CA ARG A 66 8.17 18.65 27.42
C ARG A 66 8.29 19.61 26.24
N PRO A 67 9.24 20.57 26.29
CA PRO A 67 9.44 21.56 25.26
C PRO A 67 10.50 21.11 24.24
N TRP A 68 10.19 20.20 23.32
CA TRP A 68 11.04 19.90 22.15
C TRP A 68 10.19 19.28 21.01
N GLN A 69 9.47 20.09 20.23
CA GLN A 69 8.62 19.59 19.14
C GLN A 69 8.67 20.54 17.94
N MET A 70 9.54 20.28 16.97
CA MET A 70 9.38 20.86 15.62
C MET A 70 9.91 19.92 14.53
N ASP A 71 10.95 19.12 14.81
CA ASP A 71 11.45 18.10 13.88
C ASP A 71 10.65 16.77 13.91
N ASN A 72 9.63 16.67 14.78
CA ASN A 72 8.94 15.41 15.06
C ASN A 72 7.67 15.18 14.22
N GLU A 73 7.04 16.21 13.65
CA GLU A 73 5.74 16.05 12.96
C GLU A 73 5.83 15.19 11.70
N LEU A 74 6.88 15.36 10.89
CA LEU A 74 7.13 14.54 9.70
C LEU A 74 7.43 13.08 10.06
N LEU A 75 8.20 12.86 11.13
CA LEU A 75 8.52 11.52 11.62
C LEU A 75 7.27 10.84 12.22
N GLU A 76 6.45 11.59 12.94
CA GLU A 76 5.17 11.13 13.48
C GLU A 76 4.16 10.82 12.37
N GLN A 77 4.12 11.63 11.31
CA GLN A 77 3.31 11.33 10.14
C GLN A 77 3.78 10.05 9.44
N ALA A 78 5.09 9.90 9.20
CA ALA A 78 5.64 8.69 8.58
C ALA A 78 5.37 7.43 9.42
N ASN A 79 5.48 7.54 10.75
CA ASN A 79 5.15 6.43 11.66
C ASN A 79 3.66 6.08 11.60
N ARG A 80 2.76 7.08 11.59
CA ARG A 80 1.31 6.85 11.44
C ARG A 80 0.97 6.14 10.13
N GLU A 81 1.54 6.59 9.02
CA GLU A 81 1.35 5.96 7.70
C GLU A 81 1.86 4.51 7.70
N LEU A 82 2.99 4.26 8.36
CA LEU A 82 3.56 2.92 8.50
C LEU A 82 2.69 2.00 9.37
N ASP A 83 2.15 2.50 10.49
CA ASP A 83 1.30 1.73 11.41
C ASP A 83 -0.05 1.38 10.78
N GLU A 84 -0.64 2.31 10.03
CA GLU A 84 -1.84 2.06 9.23
C GLU A 84 -1.57 0.96 8.18
N ALA A 85 -0.47 1.07 7.44
CA ALA A 85 -0.07 0.07 6.46
C ALA A 85 0.17 -1.30 7.10
N ASN A 86 0.83 -1.37 8.25
CA ASN A 86 1.07 -2.60 8.99
C ASN A 86 -0.23 -3.25 9.48
N THR A 87 -1.15 -2.45 10.02
CA THR A 87 -2.46 -2.94 10.48
C THR A 87 -3.27 -3.50 9.30
N PHE A 88 -3.31 -2.77 8.19
CA PHE A 88 -3.98 -3.21 6.98
C PHE A 88 -3.38 -4.52 6.45
N ASN A 89 -2.05 -4.58 6.32
CA ASN A 89 -1.33 -5.77 5.87
C ASN A 89 -1.59 -6.98 6.79
N GLY A 90 -1.62 -6.75 8.10
CA GLY A 90 -1.95 -7.78 9.09
C GLY A 90 -3.36 -8.31 8.93
N CYS A 91 -4.35 -7.42 8.75
CA CYS A 91 -5.74 -7.82 8.54
C CYS A 91 -5.93 -8.63 7.25
N MET A 92 -5.35 -8.16 6.13
CA MET A 92 -5.42 -8.87 4.85
C MET A 92 -4.74 -10.25 4.96
N THR A 93 -3.56 -10.32 5.56
CA THR A 93 -2.86 -11.60 5.77
C THR A 93 -3.66 -12.55 6.67
N GLY A 94 -4.27 -12.03 7.75
CA GLY A 94 -5.10 -12.81 8.67
C GLY A 94 -6.37 -13.38 8.01
N LYS A 95 -6.91 -12.71 6.99
CA LYS A 95 -8.02 -13.22 6.17
C LYS A 95 -7.59 -14.19 5.06
N GLY A 96 -6.30 -14.52 4.96
CA GLY A 96 -5.74 -15.50 4.02
C GLY A 96 -5.21 -14.91 2.72
N TYR A 97 -5.16 -13.59 2.57
CA TYR A 97 -4.63 -12.94 1.37
C TYR A 97 -3.10 -12.98 1.31
N ARG A 98 -2.56 -13.03 0.09
CA ARG A 98 -1.10 -12.98 -0.15
C ARG A 98 -0.75 -11.83 -1.08
N GLN A 99 0.35 -11.14 -0.81
CA GLN A 99 0.89 -10.17 -1.75
C GLN A 99 1.62 -10.89 -2.88
N VAL A 100 1.25 -10.58 -4.12
CA VAL A 100 1.89 -11.11 -5.32
C VAL A 100 2.35 -9.96 -6.21
N ARG A 101 3.54 -10.11 -6.80
CA ARG A 101 4.00 -9.18 -7.84
C ARG A 101 3.17 -9.42 -9.10
N GLY A 102 2.76 -8.32 -9.74
CA GLY A 102 2.02 -8.31 -11.00
C GLY A 102 2.87 -8.81 -12.17
N PHE A 103 3.18 -10.10 -12.19
CA PHE A 103 3.33 -10.86 -13.42
C PHE A 103 1.94 -11.32 -13.85
N PRO A 104 1.66 -11.58 -15.14
CA PRO A 104 0.30 -11.79 -15.61
C PRO A 104 -0.38 -12.88 -14.78
N LEU A 105 -1.40 -12.50 -14.01
CA LEU A 105 -2.06 -13.32 -13.00
C LEU A 105 -2.86 -14.50 -13.61
N GLY A 106 -2.72 -14.75 -14.92
CA GLY A 106 -3.45 -15.76 -15.67
C GLY A 106 -4.82 -15.27 -16.13
N VAL A 107 -5.34 -15.86 -17.20
CA VAL A 107 -6.61 -15.50 -17.85
C VAL A 107 -7.86 -15.69 -16.97
N LYS A 108 -7.75 -16.46 -15.90
CA LYS A 108 -8.86 -16.71 -14.95
C LYS A 108 -8.86 -15.76 -13.76
N VAL A 109 -7.84 -14.90 -13.61
CA VAL A 109 -7.74 -13.99 -12.48
C VAL A 109 -8.23 -12.62 -12.91
N ARG A 110 -9.22 -12.12 -12.18
CA ARG A 110 -9.75 -10.78 -12.32
C ARG A 110 -8.95 -9.86 -11.42
N THR A 111 -8.85 -8.59 -11.81
CA THR A 111 -8.17 -7.56 -11.02
C THR A 111 -9.08 -6.37 -10.81
N LYS A 112 -8.98 -5.75 -9.64
CA LYS A 112 -9.73 -4.54 -9.33
C LYS A 112 -8.92 -3.62 -8.43
N ASP A 113 -9.08 -2.32 -8.60
CA ASP A 113 -8.50 -1.34 -7.70
C ASP A 113 -9.42 -1.16 -6.48
N CYS A 114 -8.83 -1.17 -5.29
CA CYS A 114 -9.51 -0.76 -4.06
C CYS A 114 -9.20 0.73 -3.84
N PHE A 115 -10.21 1.61 -3.89
CA PHE A 115 -10.15 3.08 -3.66
C PHE A 115 -9.34 3.47 -2.39
N GLY A 116 -8.85 4.69 -2.15
CA GLY A 116 -9.08 6.01 -2.77
C GLY A 116 -8.50 7.16 -1.91
N GLY A 117 -7.18 7.15 -1.72
CA GLY A 117 -6.33 8.17 -1.08
C GLY A 117 -4.92 8.09 -1.70
N ASP A 118 -3.87 8.61 -1.06
CA ASP A 118 -2.50 8.63 -1.63
C ASP A 118 -1.88 7.22 -1.86
N SER A 119 -2.54 6.16 -1.38
CA SER A 119 -2.13 4.76 -1.47
C SER A 119 -3.07 3.95 -2.38
N LEU A 120 -2.55 3.48 -3.52
CA LEU A 120 -3.25 2.59 -4.47
C LEU A 120 -3.02 1.12 -4.10
N GLN A 121 -4.07 0.41 -3.67
CA GLN A 121 -4.03 -1.03 -3.40
C GLN A 121 -4.74 -1.80 -4.52
N HIS A 122 -4.04 -2.77 -5.11
CA HIS A 122 -4.58 -3.58 -6.19
C HIS A 122 -5.04 -4.95 -5.65
N LEU A 123 -6.18 -5.44 -6.14
CA LEU A 123 -6.79 -6.70 -5.72
C LEU A 123 -6.83 -7.69 -6.89
N ALA A 124 -6.67 -8.98 -6.59
CA ALA A 124 -6.72 -10.05 -7.55
C ALA A 124 -7.44 -11.29 -6.98
N GLY A 125 -8.30 -11.93 -7.77
CA GLY A 125 -9.09 -13.09 -7.36
C GLY A 125 -9.76 -13.80 -8.53
N GLN A 126 -10.36 -14.97 -8.27
CA GLN A 126 -11.06 -15.78 -9.28
C GLN A 126 -12.43 -15.18 -9.65
#